data_AF-A0AAV5YQP9-F1
#
_entry.id   AF-A0AAV5YQP9-F1
#
_cell.length_a   1.000
_cell.length_b   1.000
_cell.length_c   1.000
_cell.angle_alpha   90.00
_cell.angle_beta   90.00
_cell.angle_gamma   90.00
#
_symmetry.space_group_name_H-M   'P 1'
#
loop_
_entity.id
_entity.type
_entity.pdbx_description
1 polymer ?
#
loop_
_entity_poly.entity_id
_entity_poly.type
_entity_poly.pdbx_seq_one_letter_code
_entity_poly.pdbx_strand_id
1 'polypeptide(L)' 'MPPRPAPRVPTPSLFEGRTAVQPDEKLKLELAPDELSMRAMDMIAPIGRGQRGLIVAPPRTGKTMLLQKIAKSVLANHP' A
#
# COMPACT_ATOMS: atom_id res chain seq x y z
N MET A 1 -4.32 -41.81 -33.30
CA MET A 1 -4.76 -40.75 -32.37
C MET A 1 -3.77 -39.59 -32.50
N PRO A 2 -4.17 -38.40 -32.97
CA PRO A 2 -3.24 -37.27 -33.07
C PRO A 2 -2.84 -36.79 -31.67
N PRO A 3 -1.62 -36.27 -31.49
CA PRO A 3 -1.16 -35.74 -30.21
C PRO A 3 -2.04 -34.57 -29.77
N ARG A 4 -2.41 -34.56 -28.48
CA ARG A 4 -3.18 -33.46 -27.89
C ARG A 4 -2.35 -32.18 -28.01
N PRO A 5 -2.90 -31.06 -28.51
CA PRO A 5 -2.15 -29.81 -28.58
C PRO A 5 -1.68 -29.42 -27.18
N ALA A 6 -0.42 -29.02 -27.07
CA ALA A 6 0.16 -28.59 -25.80
C ALA A 6 -0.66 -27.44 -25.20
N PRO A 7 -0.87 -27.42 -23.86
CA PRO A 7 -1.60 -26.33 -23.22
C PRO A 7 -0.91 -25.00 -23.54
N ARG A 8 -1.69 -24.00 -23.97
CA ARG A 8 -1.17 -22.64 -24.18
C ARG A 8 -0.69 -22.11 -22.83
N VAL A 9 0.61 -21.93 -22.68
CA VAL A 9 1.18 -21.22 -21.54
C VAL A 9 0.78 -19.75 -21.69
N PRO A 10 0.03 -19.16 -20.74
CA PRO A 10 -0.26 -17.74 -20.79
C PRO A 10 1.06 -16.97 -20.75
N THR A 11 1.24 -16.00 -21.65
CA THR A 11 2.38 -15.09 -21.60
C THR A 11 2.28 -14.33 -20.27
N PRO A 12 3.36 -14.25 -19.47
CA PRO A 12 3.31 -13.52 -18.21
C PRO A 12 2.90 -12.08 -18.46
N SER A 13 2.00 -11.58 -17.62
CA SER A 13 1.51 -10.22 -17.71
C SER A 13 2.65 -9.21 -17.49
N LEU A 14 2.49 -7.98 -17.98
CA LEU A 14 3.48 -6.90 -17.81
C LEU A 14 3.85 -6.65 -16.34
N PHE A 15 2.97 -7.01 -15.39
CA PHE A 15 3.23 -6.89 -13.96
C PHE A 15 4.06 -8.06 -13.41
N GLU A 16 3.78 -9.29 -13.84
CA GLU A 16 4.49 -10.50 -13.39
C GLU A 16 5.96 -10.53 -13.82
N GLY A 17 6.29 -9.86 -14.93
CA GLY A 17 7.67 -9.72 -15.40
C GLY A 17 8.51 -8.68 -14.65
N ARG A 18 7.93 -7.91 -13.70
CA ARG A 18 8.67 -6.87 -12.97
C ARG A 18 9.41 -7.44 -11.76
N THR A 19 10.61 -6.91 -11.52
CA THR A 19 11.40 -7.23 -10.32
C THR A 19 10.77 -6.58 -9.08
N ALA A 20 10.59 -7.38 -8.03
CA ALA A 20 10.18 -6.84 -6.73
C ALA A 20 11.34 -6.07 -6.11
N VAL A 21 11.11 -4.80 -5.79
CA VAL A 21 12.06 -3.92 -5.12
C VAL A 21 11.50 -3.46 -3.77
N GLN A 22 12.40 -3.13 -2.84
CA GLN A 22 11.98 -2.52 -1.58
C GLN A 22 11.54 -1.08 -1.81
N PRO A 23 10.58 -0.56 -1.01
CA PRO A 23 10.18 0.83 -1.08
C PRO A 23 11.36 1.76 -0.81
N ASP A 24 11.67 2.59 -1.80
CA ASP A 24 12.71 3.61 -1.77
C ASP A 24 12.15 5.02 -1.49
N GLU A 25 10.84 5.19 -1.66
CA GLU A 25 10.18 6.48 -1.48
C GLU A 25 9.11 6.48 -0.40
N LYS A 26 9.24 7.41 0.55
CA LYS A 26 8.31 7.59 1.67
C LYS A 26 7.04 8.33 1.24
N LEU A 27 5.88 7.79 1.58
CA LEU A 27 4.60 8.47 1.55
C LEU A 27 4.44 9.29 2.83
N LYS A 28 4.65 10.61 2.74
CA LYS A 28 4.37 11.53 3.85
C LYS A 28 2.87 11.59 4.13
N LEU A 29 2.47 11.31 5.37
CA LEU A 29 1.07 11.31 5.81
C LEU A 29 0.71 12.55 6.65
N GLU A 30 1.69 13.19 7.30
CA GLU A 30 1.45 14.41 8.04
C GLU A 30 0.94 15.53 7.12
N LEU A 31 -0.19 16.13 7.49
CA LEU A 31 -0.82 17.25 6.79
C LEU A 31 -0.80 18.53 7.63
N ALA A 32 -1.39 18.46 8.83
CA ALA A 32 -1.57 19.61 9.72
C ALA A 32 -1.12 19.26 11.15
N PRO A 33 -0.65 20.26 11.94
CA PRO A 33 -0.03 20.01 13.25
C PRO A 33 -0.97 19.36 14.29
N ASP A 34 -2.28 19.54 14.10
CA ASP A 34 -3.37 18.98 14.90
C ASP A 34 -3.68 17.51 14.58
N GLU A 35 -3.27 17.01 13.41
CA GLU A 35 -3.48 15.62 13.01
C GLU A 35 -2.38 14.71 13.54
N LEU A 36 -2.43 14.49 14.86
CA LEU A 36 -1.42 13.72 15.61
C LEU A 36 -1.30 12.27 15.15
N SER A 37 -2.38 11.65 14.66
CA SER A 37 -2.38 10.24 14.25
C SER A 37 -1.48 10.00 13.03
N MET A 38 -1.52 10.89 12.04
CA MET A 38 -0.68 10.77 10.84
C MET A 38 0.79 11.06 11.16
N ARG A 39 1.05 12.05 12.01
CA ARG A 39 2.42 12.35 12.47
C ARG A 39 3.02 11.20 13.28
N ALA A 40 2.25 10.59 14.17
CA ALA A 40 2.67 9.41 14.91
C ALA A 40 2.99 8.23 13.98
N MET A 41 2.17 8.03 12.93
CA MET A 41 2.43 7.01 11.91
C MET A 41 3.71 7.29 11.13
N ASP A 42 3.96 8.53 10.72
CA ASP A 42 5.17 8.92 10.00
C ASP A 42 6.47 8.71 10.79
N MET A 43 6.39 8.74 12.13
CA MET A 43 7.53 8.52 13.02
C MET A 43 7.72 7.04 13.41
N ILE A 44 6.63 6.35 13.76
CA ILE A 44 6.69 5.00 14.35
C ILE A 44 6.63 3.92 13.26
N ALA A 45 5.85 4.14 12.21
CA ALA A 45 5.58 3.17 11.15
C ALA A 45 5.55 3.86 9.79
N PRO A 46 6.71 4.34 9.28
CA PRO A 46 6.78 5.05 8.01
C PRO A 46 6.29 4.15 6.87
N ILE A 47 5.43 4.71 6.00
CA ILE A 47 4.87 3.99 4.85
C ILE A 47 5.61 4.42 3.58
N GLY A 48 6.06 3.47 2.77
CA GLY A 48 6.69 3.72 1.47
C GLY A 48 5.84 3.29 0.27
N ARG A 49 6.21 3.70 -0.95
CA ARG A 49 5.55 3.25 -2.18
C ARG A 49 5.74 1.75 -2.39
N GLY A 50 4.64 1.02 -2.57
CA GLY A 50 4.67 -0.45 -2.65
C GLY A 50 4.80 -1.15 -1.29
N GLN A 51 4.72 -0.41 -0.18
CA GLN A 51 4.74 -0.98 1.16
C GLN A 51 3.54 -1.91 1.38
N ARG A 52 3.82 -3.07 1.98
CA ARG A 52 2.80 -4.01 2.46
C ARG A 52 2.70 -3.86 3.97
N GLY A 53 1.57 -3.36 4.45
CA GLY A 53 1.32 -3.10 5.86
C GLY A 53 0.07 -3.81 6.35
N LEU A 54 0.07 -4.16 7.64
CA LEU A 54 -1.08 -4.76 8.32
C LEU A 54 -1.53 -3.84 9.45
N ILE A 55 -2.79 -3.41 9.40
CA ILE A 55 -3.41 -2.64 10.50
C ILE A 55 -4.16 -3.61 11.41
N VAL A 56 -3.57 -3.91 12.56
CA VAL A 56 -4.19 -4.72 13.61
C VAL A 56 -4.89 -3.79 14.60
N ALA A 57 -6.20 -3.92 14.75
CA ALA A 57 -6.97 -3.12 15.69
C ALA A 57 -8.18 -3.92 16.24
N PRO A 58 -8.45 -3.87 17.55
CA PRO A 58 -9.67 -4.42 18.14
C PRO A 58 -10.94 -3.71 17.65
N PRO A 59 -12.13 -4.32 17.79
CA PRO A 59 -13.39 -3.67 17.43
C PRO A 59 -13.58 -2.34 18.18
N ARG A 60 -14.17 -1.34 17.50
CA ARG A 60 -14.44 0.02 18.01
C ARG A 60 -13.20 0.90 18.30
N THR A 61 -12.01 0.53 17.83
CA THR A 61 -10.76 1.31 18.02
C THR A 61 -10.47 2.31 16.87
N GLY A 62 -11.48 2.69 16.09
CA GLY A 62 -11.31 3.71 15.06
C GLY A 62 -10.49 3.30 13.82
N LYS A 63 -10.31 1.99 13.55
CA LYS A 63 -9.61 1.49 12.33
C LYS A 63 -10.09 2.15 11.04
N THR A 64 -11.40 2.31 10.90
CA THR A 64 -12.02 2.95 9.73
C THR A 64 -11.65 4.43 9.63
N MET A 65 -11.66 5.16 10.75
CA MET A 65 -11.26 6.57 10.78
C MET A 65 -9.78 6.74 10.43
N LEU A 66 -8.91 5.85 10.93
CA LEU A 66 -7.49 5.85 10.59
C LEU A 66 -7.28 5.65 9.08
N LEU A 67 -7.95 4.66 8.47
CA LEU A 67 -7.87 4.42 7.03
C LEU A 67 -8.36 5.62 6.21
N GLN A 68 -9.46 6.27 6.62
CA GLN A 68 -9.95 7.47 5.95
C GLN A 68 -8.94 8.63 6.04
N LYS A 69 -8.28 8.81 7.19
CA LYS A 69 -7.23 9.81 7.36
C LYS A 69 -6.02 9.54 6.49
N ILE A 70 -5.58 8.27 6.40
CA ILE A 70 -4.49 7.86 5.49
C ILE A 70 -4.86 8.21 4.04
N ALA A 71 -6.06 7.83 3.59
CA ALA A 71 -6.50 8.11 2.22
C ALA A 71 -6.52 9.61 1.90
N LYS A 72 -7.07 10.43 2.81
CA LYS A 72 -7.06 11.90 2.66
C LYS A 72 -5.65 12.47 2.63
N SER A 73 -4.75 11.93 3.44
CA SER A 73 -3.36 12.38 3.52
C SER A 73 -2.58 12.05 2.25
N VAL A 74 -2.77 10.86 1.70
CA VAL A 74 -2.17 10.48 0.41
C VAL A 74 -2.68 11.38 -0.71
N LEU A 75 -4.01 11.60 -0.80
CA LEU A 75 -4.59 12.47 -1.83
C LEU A 75 -4.08 13.92 -1.77
N ALA A 76 -3.85 14.45 -0.57
CA ALA A 76 -3.40 15.82 -0.40
C ALA A 76 -1.88 15.99 -0.61
N ASN A 77 -1.06 15.03 -0.18
CA ASN A 77 0.40 15.11 -0.30
C ASN A 77 0.95 14.53 -1.62
N HIS A 78 0.20 13.64 -2.28
CA HIS A 78 0.60 12.94 -3.51
C HIS A 78 -0.59 12.91 -4.49
N PRO A 79 -0.92 14.04 -5.16
CA PRO A 79 -2.02 14.11 -6.11
C PRO A 79 -1.79 13.28 -7.39
#